data_AF-A0A6J8E8E7-F1
#
_entry.id   AF-A0A6J8E8E7-F1
#
_cell.length_a   1.000
_cell.length_b   1.000
_cell.length_c   1.000
_cell.angle_alpha   90.00
_cell.angle_beta   90.00
_cell.angle_gamma   90.00
#
_symmetry.space_group_name_H-M   'P 1'
#
loop_
_entity.id
_entity.type
_entity.pdbx_description
1 polymer ?
#
loop_
_entity_poly.entity_id
_entity_poly.type
_entity_poly.pdbx_seq_one_letter_code
_entity_poly.pdbx_strand_id
1 'polypeptide(L)'
;MNKDTKLGVILNTSTVIALKMDNYKIITPNIAIIGSGGGLRAVIGMSAAMTALKERGILDSTMYTAGLSGSAWYLMSLYSCKRPNATELNTKLRETVPQIRSNMFLYAWYTWKYYTSWLHQFKNKNITVADPFGYLISSFLLQKNVPWSEQENKLKNGAMPLPLIAALHVREEKSIEDYHGMCGNEKIIEENIIQADSRTDLIDFKEDFMMLVDAGLAFNSPYPTVLHPSRKVDVILSFDFSYRGSDSEWPFRQLEKAEEWARKRCIPFPKLKLDTIKEKCKGGNYEEVYVFKEDNSPIIVHFVMINKSFRKLGDGKHDFDIHSNYHTMRLNYSEEEYNKLNSLVQHNVLENEKKIVDCILEAIHRKQNN
;
A
#
# COMPACT_ATOMS: atom_id res chain seq x y z
N MET A 1 36.62 16.75 30.83
CA MET A 1 37.41 16.11 29.76
C MET A 1 36.42 15.75 28.67
N ASN A 2 36.29 16.62 27.67
CA ASN A 2 35.36 16.47 26.54
C ASN A 2 35.70 15.19 25.77
N LYS A 3 34.73 14.28 25.66
CA LYS A 3 34.72 13.28 24.58
C LYS A 3 33.77 13.82 23.52
N ASP A 4 34.35 14.40 22.49
CA ASP A 4 33.66 14.74 21.25
C ASP A 4 33.12 13.44 20.62
N THR A 5 31.85 13.13 20.89
CA THR A 5 31.10 12.06 20.22
C THR A 5 31.00 12.42 18.74
N LYS A 6 31.79 11.78 17.88
CA LYS A 6 31.69 11.99 16.42
C LYS A 6 30.44 11.27 15.89
N LEU A 7 29.31 11.98 15.86
CA LEU A 7 28.13 11.59 15.09
C LEU A 7 28.51 11.46 13.62
N GLY A 8 28.41 10.25 13.06
CA GLY A 8 28.57 10.01 11.63
C GLY A 8 27.26 9.50 11.04
N VAL A 9 26.53 10.36 10.33
CA VAL A 9 25.51 9.90 9.38
C VAL A 9 26.29 9.39 8.16
N ILE A 10 26.17 8.12 7.78
CA ILE A 10 26.73 7.68 6.49
C ILE A 10 25.80 8.27 5.43
N LEU A 11 26.21 9.40 4.86
CA LEU A 11 25.54 10.08 3.76
C LEU A 11 26.18 9.61 2.46
N ASN A 12 25.45 8.89 1.61
CA ASN A 12 25.67 9.03 0.17
C ASN A 12 24.70 10.10 -0.35
N THR A 13 25.06 10.76 -1.44
CA THR A 13 24.59 12.08 -1.92
C THR A 13 23.09 12.25 -2.17
N SER A 14 22.22 11.29 -1.84
CA SER A 14 20.77 11.43 -1.99
C SER A 14 19.92 10.69 -0.93
N THR A 15 20.45 10.53 0.30
CA THR A 15 19.78 10.00 1.51
C THR A 15 20.14 8.56 1.85
N VAL A 16 20.95 8.40 2.90
CA VAL A 16 21.13 7.16 3.66
C VAL A 16 20.90 7.54 5.12
N ILE A 17 19.87 6.98 5.75
CA ILE A 17 19.47 7.30 7.13
C ILE A 17 20.01 6.21 8.06
N ALA A 18 21.28 6.36 8.44
CA ALA A 18 21.93 5.48 9.42
C ALA A 18 22.80 6.32 10.37
N LEU A 19 22.62 6.14 11.68
CA LEU A 19 23.49 6.74 12.69
C LEU A 19 24.62 5.76 13.04
N LYS A 20 25.87 6.15 12.80
CA LYS A 20 27.06 5.47 13.34
C LYS A 20 27.31 5.97 14.76
N MET A 21 27.34 5.04 15.72
CA MET A 21 27.63 5.33 17.12
C MET A 21 29.09 5.02 17.50
N ASP A 22 29.53 5.56 18.63
CA ASP A 22 30.76 5.13 19.31
C ASP A 22 30.67 3.61 19.55
N ASN A 23 31.73 2.88 19.15
CA ASN A 23 31.82 1.42 19.02
C ASN A 23 31.29 0.80 17.70
N TYR A 24 31.18 1.55 16.61
CA TYR A 24 30.89 1.02 15.25
C TYR A 24 29.51 0.36 15.06
N LYS A 25 28.59 0.42 16.04
CA LYS A 25 27.22 -0.11 15.86
C LYS A 25 26.42 0.85 14.98
N ILE A 26 25.95 0.36 13.83
CA ILE A 26 25.04 1.07 12.94
C ILE A 26 23.61 0.73 13.38
N ILE A 27 22.81 1.76 13.66
CA ILE A 27 21.38 1.59 13.96
C ILE A 27 20.56 2.08 12.76
N THR A 28 19.72 1.19 12.25
CA THR A 28 18.75 1.47 11.19
C THR A 28 17.34 1.16 11.67
N PRO A 29 16.35 2.01 11.36
CA PRO A 29 14.95 1.70 11.59
C PRO A 29 14.45 0.77 10.47
N ASN A 30 13.53 -0.11 10.80
CA ASN A 30 12.79 -0.91 9.85
C ASN A 30 11.63 -0.06 9.33
N ILE A 31 11.76 0.43 8.11
CA ILE A 31 10.75 1.27 7.46
C ILE A 31 9.88 0.39 6.56
N ALA A 32 8.56 0.59 6.62
CA ALA A 32 7.61 -0.01 5.70
C ALA A 32 6.84 1.06 4.91
N ILE A 33 6.66 0.86 3.61
CA ILE A 33 5.76 1.65 2.77
C ILE A 33 4.53 0.81 2.45
N ILE A 34 3.33 1.31 2.75
CA ILE A 34 2.10 0.57 2.50
C ILE A 34 1.10 1.38 1.67
N GLY A 35 0.44 0.74 0.71
CA GLY A 35 -0.60 1.34 -0.13
C GLY A 35 -1.94 0.61 -0.04
N SER A 36 -3.03 1.38 0.08
CA SER A 36 -4.39 0.85 0.09
C SER A 36 -4.85 0.35 -1.30
N GLY A 37 -6.00 -0.30 -1.34
CA GLY A 37 -6.70 -0.57 -2.60
C GLY A 37 -7.35 0.68 -3.20
N GLY A 38 -7.94 0.50 -4.40
CA GLY A 38 -8.55 1.59 -5.16
C GLY A 38 -8.44 1.46 -6.68
N GLY A 39 -8.23 0.26 -7.21
CA GLY A 39 -8.07 0.02 -8.65
C GLY A 39 -6.93 0.84 -9.26
N LEU A 40 -7.13 1.35 -10.48
CA LEU A 40 -6.12 2.16 -11.18
C LEU A 40 -5.77 3.47 -10.46
N ARG A 41 -6.69 4.05 -9.67
CA ARG A 41 -6.37 5.23 -8.85
C ARG A 41 -5.25 4.92 -7.85
N ALA A 42 -5.33 3.77 -7.19
CA ALA A 42 -4.28 3.31 -6.28
C ALA A 42 -2.99 2.92 -7.02
N VAL A 43 -3.07 2.43 -8.27
CA VAL A 43 -1.87 2.20 -9.11
C VAL A 43 -1.15 3.52 -9.38
N ILE A 44 -1.87 4.54 -9.84
CA ILE A 44 -1.30 5.87 -10.15
C ILE A 44 -0.75 6.51 -8.88
N GLY A 45 -1.53 6.52 -7.81
CA GLY A 45 -1.13 7.08 -6.52
C GLY A 45 0.10 6.38 -5.92
N MET A 46 0.11 5.05 -5.90
CA MET A 46 1.26 4.29 -5.40
C MET A 46 2.51 4.51 -6.27
N SER A 47 2.35 4.57 -7.60
CA SER A 47 3.45 4.87 -8.50
C SER A 47 4.03 6.26 -8.27
N ALA A 48 3.19 7.26 -8.00
CA ALA A 48 3.62 8.61 -7.68
C ALA A 48 4.36 8.67 -6.34
N ALA A 49 3.78 8.08 -5.29
CA ALA A 49 4.41 8.04 -3.97
C ALA A 49 5.78 7.37 -3.99
N MET A 50 5.89 6.22 -4.67
CA MET A 50 7.14 5.47 -4.78
C MET A 50 8.20 6.23 -5.60
N THR A 51 7.81 6.94 -6.66
CA THR A 51 8.72 7.83 -7.40
C THR A 51 9.26 8.94 -6.51
N ALA A 52 8.38 9.67 -5.81
CA ALA A 52 8.79 10.76 -4.93
C ALA A 52 9.70 10.28 -3.78
N LEU A 53 9.38 9.14 -3.16
CA LEU A 53 10.23 8.55 -2.12
C LEU A 53 11.59 8.07 -2.66
N LYS A 54 11.65 7.62 -3.92
CA LYS A 54 12.91 7.24 -4.59
C LYS A 54 13.77 8.45 -4.87
N GLU A 55 13.19 9.55 -5.35
CA GLU A 55 13.90 10.81 -5.60
C GLU A 55 14.56 11.38 -4.33
N ARG A 56 13.97 11.11 -3.17
CA ARG A 56 14.50 11.50 -1.85
C ARG A 56 15.35 10.43 -1.16
N GLY A 57 15.62 9.30 -1.81
CA GLY A 57 16.36 8.15 -1.27
C GLY A 57 15.71 7.45 -0.07
N ILE A 58 14.47 7.80 0.28
CA ILE A 58 13.71 7.16 1.37
C ILE A 58 13.34 5.71 0.97
N LEU A 59 13.03 5.49 -0.31
CA LEU A 59 12.75 4.14 -0.82
C LEU A 59 13.94 3.19 -0.62
N ASP A 60 15.17 3.69 -0.77
CA ASP A 60 16.39 2.90 -0.61
C ASP A 60 16.67 2.53 0.86
N SER A 61 16.02 3.21 1.81
CA SER A 61 16.07 2.92 3.25
C SER A 61 14.88 2.04 3.72
N THR A 62 14.04 1.57 2.80
CA THR A 62 12.81 0.83 3.11
C THR A 62 13.04 -0.68 3.14
N MET A 63 12.56 -1.35 4.19
CA MET A 63 12.67 -2.80 4.34
C MET A 63 11.48 -3.54 3.72
N TYR A 64 10.27 -2.99 3.84
CA TYR A 64 9.05 -3.62 3.37
C TYR A 64 8.24 -2.69 2.49
N THR A 65 7.67 -3.23 1.42
CA THR A 65 6.57 -2.60 0.68
C THR A 65 5.35 -3.48 0.82
N ALA A 66 4.17 -2.92 1.08
CA ALA A 66 2.94 -3.71 1.15
C ALA A 66 1.81 -3.09 0.36
N GLY A 67 0.99 -3.94 -0.25
CA GLY A 67 -0.15 -3.49 -1.04
C GLY A 67 -1.28 -4.51 -1.01
N LEU A 68 -2.50 -3.99 -1.16
CA LEU A 68 -3.67 -4.80 -1.48
C LEU A 68 -4.39 -4.18 -2.69
N SER A 69 -5.16 -5.00 -3.41
CA SER A 69 -5.93 -4.56 -4.56
C SER A 69 -5.11 -3.71 -5.55
N GLY A 70 -5.54 -2.51 -5.92
CA GLY A 70 -4.82 -1.61 -6.84
C GLY A 70 -3.33 -1.36 -6.51
N SER A 71 -2.95 -1.14 -5.24
CA SER A 71 -1.53 -1.01 -4.90
C SER A 71 -0.76 -2.33 -5.05
N ALA A 72 -1.41 -3.48 -4.89
CA ALA A 72 -0.80 -4.76 -5.22
C ALA A 72 -0.51 -4.88 -6.73
N TRP A 73 -1.39 -4.37 -7.60
CA TRP A 73 -1.14 -4.36 -9.05
C TRP A 73 0.11 -3.55 -9.41
N TYR A 74 0.30 -2.39 -8.78
CA TYR A 74 1.52 -1.59 -8.94
C TYR A 74 2.77 -2.36 -8.49
N LEU A 75 2.74 -2.94 -7.28
CA LEU A 75 3.88 -3.69 -6.75
C LEU A 75 4.19 -4.89 -7.65
N MET A 76 3.20 -5.69 -8.03
CA MET A 76 3.39 -6.79 -8.97
C MET A 76 4.02 -6.34 -10.29
N SER A 77 3.64 -5.16 -10.81
CA SER A 77 4.22 -4.60 -12.03
C SER A 77 5.68 -4.19 -11.84
N LEU A 78 5.98 -3.49 -10.74
CA LEU A 78 7.34 -3.05 -10.38
C LEU A 78 8.29 -4.24 -10.21
N TYR A 79 7.85 -5.24 -9.46
CA TYR A 79 8.61 -6.46 -9.23
C TYR A 79 8.52 -7.46 -10.38
N SER A 80 7.82 -7.16 -11.49
CA SER A 80 7.90 -7.94 -12.73
C SER A 80 8.99 -7.43 -13.68
N CYS A 81 9.42 -6.17 -13.55
CA CYS A 81 10.54 -5.62 -14.32
C CYS A 81 11.86 -6.35 -14.02
N LYS A 82 12.72 -6.55 -15.03
CA LYS A 82 14.04 -7.21 -14.86
C LYS A 82 14.92 -6.47 -13.84
N ARG A 83 14.86 -5.13 -13.86
CA ARG A 83 15.43 -4.23 -12.86
C ARG A 83 14.30 -3.33 -12.37
N PRO A 84 13.74 -3.56 -11.18
CA PRO A 84 12.71 -2.70 -10.63
C PRO A 84 13.20 -1.25 -10.48
N ASN A 85 12.48 -0.31 -11.06
CA ASN A 85 12.75 1.12 -10.97
C ASN A 85 11.42 1.87 -10.92
N ALA A 86 11.13 2.54 -9.80
CA ALA A 86 9.86 3.22 -9.57
C ALA A 86 9.61 4.35 -10.59
N THR A 87 10.64 5.12 -10.91
CA THR A 87 10.57 6.25 -11.84
C THR A 87 10.33 5.76 -13.28
N GLU A 88 11.07 4.74 -13.74
CA GLU A 88 10.85 4.17 -15.07
C GLU A 88 9.45 3.56 -15.22
N LEU A 89 8.96 2.85 -14.20
CA LEU A 89 7.61 2.30 -14.22
C LEU A 89 6.56 3.41 -14.25
N ASN A 90 6.76 4.51 -13.51
CA ASN A 90 5.86 5.66 -13.52
C ASN A 90 5.76 6.27 -14.93
N THR A 91 6.88 6.45 -15.63
CA THR A 91 6.90 6.92 -17.03
C THR A 91 6.13 5.97 -17.94
N LYS A 92 6.36 4.65 -17.80
CA LYS A 92 5.64 3.66 -18.60
C LYS A 92 4.14 3.64 -18.33
N LEU A 93 3.72 3.79 -17.07
CA LEU A 93 2.30 3.85 -16.70
C LEU A 93 1.64 5.11 -17.27
N ARG A 94 2.35 6.24 -17.33
CA ARG A 94 1.88 7.47 -17.99
C ARG A 94 1.53 7.26 -19.46
N GLU A 95 2.32 6.44 -20.17
CA GLU A 95 2.07 6.08 -21.56
C GLU A 95 0.94 5.04 -21.68
N THR A 96 0.91 4.05 -20.79
CA THR A 96 0.06 2.86 -20.94
C THR A 96 -1.37 3.09 -20.47
N VAL A 97 -1.58 3.77 -19.34
CA VAL A 97 -2.92 3.98 -18.75
C VAL A 97 -3.88 4.72 -19.70
N PRO A 98 -3.47 5.80 -20.40
CA PRO A 98 -4.32 6.47 -21.40
C PRO A 98 -4.72 5.60 -22.58
N GLN A 99 -3.87 4.64 -22.93
CA GLN A 99 -4.13 3.74 -24.06
C GLN A 99 -5.12 2.61 -23.71
N ILE A 100 -5.45 2.40 -22.42
CA ILE A 100 -6.33 1.32 -22.00
C ILE A 100 -7.70 1.41 -22.68
N ARG A 101 -8.27 2.62 -22.79
CA ARG A 101 -9.58 2.82 -23.43
C ARG A 101 -9.55 2.40 -24.90
N SER A 102 -8.55 2.87 -25.64
CA SER A 102 -8.42 2.60 -27.08
C SER A 102 -8.13 1.13 -27.38
N ASN A 103 -7.43 0.45 -26.48
CA ASN A 103 -7.07 -0.96 -26.61
C ASN A 103 -8.02 -1.92 -25.88
N MET A 104 -9.10 -1.43 -25.25
CA MET A 104 -10.00 -2.25 -24.41
C MET A 104 -10.59 -3.44 -25.18
N PHE A 105 -11.01 -3.22 -26.43
CA PHE A 105 -11.53 -4.30 -27.28
C PHE A 105 -10.48 -5.39 -27.50
N LEU A 106 -9.25 -4.99 -27.77
CA LEU A 106 -8.12 -5.91 -28.00
C LEU A 106 -7.80 -6.70 -26.72
N TYR A 107 -7.76 -6.03 -25.56
CA TYR A 107 -7.54 -6.70 -24.28
C TYR A 107 -8.66 -7.66 -23.93
N ALA A 108 -9.92 -7.27 -24.13
CA ALA A 108 -11.09 -8.13 -23.92
C ALA A 108 -11.05 -9.35 -24.86
N TRP A 109 -10.68 -9.15 -26.13
CA TRP A 109 -10.52 -10.23 -27.11
C TRP A 109 -9.42 -11.22 -26.71
N TYR A 110 -8.23 -10.74 -26.31
CA TYR A 110 -7.16 -11.61 -25.83
C TYR A 110 -7.55 -12.34 -24.55
N THR A 111 -8.24 -11.67 -23.63
CA THR A 111 -8.76 -12.27 -22.40
C THR A 111 -9.74 -13.39 -22.72
N TRP A 112 -10.66 -13.17 -23.66
CA TRP A 112 -11.62 -14.18 -24.11
C TRP A 112 -10.94 -15.38 -24.78
N LYS A 113 -9.98 -15.13 -25.68
CA LYS A 113 -9.21 -16.20 -26.34
C LYS A 113 -8.42 -17.04 -25.33
N TYR A 114 -7.80 -16.38 -24.35
CA TYR A 114 -7.04 -17.06 -23.31
C TYR A 114 -7.97 -17.86 -22.38
N TYR A 115 -9.08 -17.25 -21.94
CA TYR A 115 -10.08 -17.89 -21.09
C TYR A 115 -10.69 -19.15 -21.73
N THR A 116 -11.07 -19.08 -23.02
CA THR A 116 -11.60 -20.25 -23.75
C THR A 116 -10.55 -21.37 -23.90
N SER A 117 -9.27 -21.02 -24.07
CA SER A 117 -8.17 -21.99 -24.07
C SER A 117 -8.00 -22.67 -22.71
N TRP A 118 -8.12 -21.91 -21.61
CA TRP A 118 -8.08 -22.44 -20.24
C TRP A 118 -9.25 -23.36 -19.91
N LEU A 119 -10.47 -23.00 -20.29
CA LEU A 119 -11.64 -23.87 -20.11
C LEU A 119 -11.43 -25.24 -20.77
N HIS A 120 -10.82 -25.26 -21.96
CA HIS A 120 -10.50 -26.49 -22.66
C HIS A 120 -9.39 -27.30 -21.97
N GLN A 121 -8.33 -26.62 -21.49
CA GLN A 121 -7.17 -27.27 -20.86
C GLN A 121 -7.47 -27.83 -19.46
N PHE A 122 -8.24 -27.11 -18.65
CA PHE A 122 -8.47 -27.44 -17.24
C PHE A 122 -9.77 -28.22 -16.98
N LYS A 123 -10.52 -28.61 -18.03
CA LYS A 123 -11.78 -29.36 -17.94
C LYS A 123 -12.71 -28.84 -16.82
N ASN A 124 -12.83 -27.52 -16.70
CA ASN A 124 -13.63 -26.81 -15.68
C ASN A 124 -13.27 -27.01 -14.20
N LYS A 125 -12.11 -27.58 -13.83
CA LYS A 125 -11.77 -27.69 -12.41
C LYS A 125 -11.18 -26.35 -11.92
N ASN A 126 -12.03 -25.57 -11.25
CA ASN A 126 -11.68 -24.46 -10.34
C ASN A 126 -11.30 -23.11 -10.98
N ILE A 127 -11.81 -22.80 -12.18
CA ILE A 127 -11.70 -21.44 -12.75
C ILE A 127 -12.83 -20.57 -12.18
N THR A 128 -12.49 -19.37 -11.71
CA THR A 128 -13.39 -18.39 -11.12
C THR A 128 -13.42 -17.10 -11.94
N VAL A 129 -14.22 -16.11 -11.52
CA VAL A 129 -14.21 -14.76 -12.13
C VAL A 129 -12.89 -14.02 -11.92
N ALA A 130 -12.07 -14.42 -10.94
CA ALA A 130 -10.77 -13.82 -10.67
C ALA A 130 -9.76 -14.10 -11.79
N ASP A 131 -9.87 -15.24 -12.46
CA ASP A 131 -8.96 -15.69 -13.52
C ASP A 131 -8.99 -14.80 -14.78
N PRO A 132 -10.14 -14.61 -15.47
CA PRO A 132 -10.20 -13.72 -16.62
C PRO A 132 -9.97 -12.26 -16.22
N PHE A 133 -10.38 -11.84 -15.01
CA PHE A 133 -10.11 -10.49 -14.53
C PHE A 133 -8.60 -10.25 -14.30
N GLY A 134 -7.91 -11.19 -13.66
CA GLY A 134 -6.47 -11.15 -13.45
C GLY A 134 -5.70 -11.09 -14.76
N TYR A 135 -6.11 -11.89 -15.76
CA TYR A 135 -5.54 -11.82 -17.11
C TYR A 135 -5.76 -10.44 -17.73
N LEU A 136 -6.98 -9.89 -17.67
CA LEU A 136 -7.28 -8.56 -18.18
C LEU A 136 -6.38 -7.49 -17.56
N ILE A 137 -6.27 -7.43 -16.22
CA ILE A 137 -5.39 -6.49 -15.52
C ILE A 137 -3.92 -6.67 -15.92
N SER A 138 -3.47 -7.92 -16.00
CA SER A 138 -2.08 -8.23 -16.41
C SER A 138 -1.77 -7.77 -17.84
N SER A 139 -2.75 -7.81 -18.74
CA SER A 139 -2.56 -7.52 -20.17
C SER A 139 -2.15 -6.09 -20.46
N PHE A 140 -2.47 -5.15 -19.57
CA PHE A 140 -2.07 -3.75 -19.70
C PHE A 140 -1.12 -3.26 -18.61
N LEU A 141 -0.93 -3.96 -17.49
CA LEU A 141 0.04 -3.54 -16.46
C LEU A 141 1.36 -4.31 -16.51
N LEU A 142 1.33 -5.60 -16.86
CA LEU A 142 2.52 -6.43 -16.89
C LEU A 142 3.16 -6.43 -18.27
N GLN A 143 4.50 -6.38 -18.30
CA GLN A 143 5.26 -6.43 -19.55
C GLN A 143 5.42 -7.86 -20.09
N LYS A 144 5.40 -8.84 -19.18
CA LYS A 144 5.59 -10.26 -19.44
C LYS A 144 4.87 -11.07 -18.37
N ASN A 145 4.51 -12.30 -18.69
CA ASN A 145 4.06 -13.29 -17.72
C ASN A 145 5.26 -13.71 -16.87
N VAL A 146 5.37 -13.14 -15.66
CA VAL A 146 6.46 -13.42 -14.72
C VAL A 146 5.84 -14.12 -13.50
N PRO A 147 6.21 -15.38 -13.22
CA PRO A 147 5.82 -16.06 -11.98
C PRO A 147 6.30 -15.29 -10.75
N TRP A 148 5.52 -15.36 -9.67
CA TRP A 148 5.90 -14.69 -8.41
C TRP A 148 7.25 -15.17 -7.87
N SER A 149 7.59 -16.45 -8.04
CA SER A 149 8.88 -17.03 -7.62
C SER A 149 10.10 -16.37 -8.28
N GLU A 150 9.96 -15.81 -9.49
CA GLU A 150 11.07 -15.12 -10.15
C GLU A 150 11.45 -13.78 -9.47
N GLN A 151 10.58 -13.26 -8.59
CA GLN A 151 10.85 -12.05 -7.83
C GLN A 151 11.94 -12.25 -6.78
N GLU A 152 12.17 -13.48 -6.31
CA GLU A 152 13.21 -13.79 -5.32
C GLU A 152 14.59 -13.30 -5.77
N ASN A 153 14.91 -13.45 -7.06
CA ASN A 153 16.16 -13.00 -7.64
C ASN A 153 16.39 -11.49 -7.53
N LYS A 154 15.31 -10.71 -7.39
CA LYS A 154 15.35 -9.24 -7.25
C LYS A 154 15.62 -8.81 -5.81
N LEU A 155 15.44 -9.72 -4.86
CA LEU A 155 15.57 -9.48 -3.43
C LEU A 155 16.91 -9.98 -2.85
N LYS A 156 17.62 -10.88 -3.56
CA LYS A 156 18.84 -11.56 -3.08
C LYS A 156 19.91 -10.65 -2.48
N ASN A 157 20.05 -9.43 -2.98
CA ASN A 157 21.07 -8.48 -2.52
C ASN A 157 20.50 -7.33 -1.68
N GLY A 158 19.23 -7.40 -1.25
CA GLY A 158 18.56 -6.29 -0.56
C GLY A 158 18.42 -5.04 -1.43
N ALA A 159 18.46 -5.18 -2.75
CA ALA A 159 18.40 -4.05 -3.69
C ALA A 159 17.01 -3.40 -3.79
N MET A 160 15.99 -4.11 -3.30
CA MET A 160 14.60 -3.64 -3.25
C MET A 160 14.00 -4.06 -1.90
N PRO A 161 13.03 -3.29 -1.36
CA PRO A 161 12.24 -3.73 -0.22
C PRO A 161 11.57 -5.08 -0.49
N LEU A 162 11.22 -5.83 0.56
CA LEU A 162 10.42 -7.05 0.40
C LEU A 162 8.96 -6.68 0.04
N PRO A 163 8.41 -7.11 -1.11
CA PRO A 163 7.00 -6.87 -1.43
C PRO A 163 6.08 -7.84 -0.70
N LEU A 164 5.08 -7.30 -0.02
CA LEU A 164 4.05 -8.04 0.72
C LEU A 164 2.69 -7.76 0.07
N ILE A 165 2.04 -8.81 -0.43
CA ILE A 165 0.70 -8.71 -1.03
C ILE A 165 -0.31 -9.31 -0.06
N ALA A 166 -1.38 -8.57 0.24
CA ALA A 166 -2.44 -9.03 1.14
C ALA A 166 -3.64 -9.58 0.36
N ALA A 167 -4.14 -10.72 0.82
CA ALA A 167 -5.44 -11.27 0.46
C ALA A 167 -6.19 -11.63 1.76
N LEU A 168 -7.49 -11.88 1.64
CA LEU A 168 -8.31 -12.38 2.74
C LEU A 168 -8.67 -13.83 2.44
N HIS A 169 -8.46 -14.73 3.40
CA HIS A 169 -9.03 -16.06 3.30
C HIS A 169 -10.40 -16.08 3.93
N VAL A 170 -11.40 -16.51 3.17
CA VAL A 170 -12.77 -16.64 3.65
C VAL A 170 -13.04 -18.13 3.85
N ARG A 171 -13.59 -18.49 5.00
CA ARG A 171 -14.05 -19.85 5.27
C ARG A 171 -15.54 -19.91 5.00
N GLU A 172 -16.02 -20.96 4.33
CA GLU A 172 -17.45 -21.22 4.24
C GLU A 172 -17.97 -21.59 5.63
N GLU A 173 -19.03 -20.92 6.11
CA GLU A 173 -19.69 -21.36 7.33
C GLU A 173 -20.31 -22.75 7.12
N LYS A 174 -20.03 -23.68 8.02
CA LYS A 174 -20.99 -24.75 8.31
C LYS A 174 -22.27 -24.07 8.79
N SER A 175 -23.39 -24.45 8.18
CA SER A 175 -24.73 -23.88 8.38
C SER A 175 -25.04 -23.49 9.83
N ILE A 176 -25.53 -22.26 9.98
CA ILE A 176 -26.03 -21.62 11.20
C ILE A 176 -27.33 -22.30 11.68
N GLU A 177 -27.26 -23.56 12.10
CA GLU A 177 -28.31 -24.20 12.91
C GLU A 177 -27.82 -24.54 14.34
N ASP A 178 -26.50 -24.50 14.58
CA ASP A 178 -25.92 -24.83 15.89
C ASP A 178 -25.70 -23.64 16.84
N TYR A 179 -25.95 -22.39 16.40
CA TYR A 179 -25.82 -21.20 17.25
C TYR A 179 -27.05 -20.30 17.18
N HIS A 180 -28.13 -20.75 17.82
CA HIS A 180 -29.22 -19.85 18.18
C HIS A 180 -28.79 -18.90 19.30
N GLY A 181 -28.61 -17.63 18.91
CA GLY A 181 -28.65 -16.50 19.83
C GLY A 181 -27.39 -15.66 19.81
N MET A 182 -27.27 -14.75 18.85
CA MET A 182 -26.85 -13.35 19.05
C MET A 182 -26.80 -12.60 17.71
N CYS A 183 -27.43 -11.42 17.68
CA CYS A 183 -27.43 -10.48 16.56
C CYS A 183 -26.05 -10.23 15.94
N GLY A 184 -26.02 -10.13 14.60
CA GLY A 184 -25.05 -9.32 13.85
C GLY A 184 -24.11 -10.13 12.94
N ASN A 185 -24.46 -10.21 11.66
CA ASN A 185 -23.71 -10.88 10.57
C ASN A 185 -22.36 -10.23 10.19
N GLU A 186 -21.67 -9.53 11.09
CA GLU A 186 -20.39 -8.84 10.79
C GLU A 186 -19.17 -9.48 11.45
N LYS A 187 -19.34 -10.50 12.30
CA LYS A 187 -18.28 -10.94 13.23
C LYS A 187 -17.19 -11.86 12.66
N ILE A 188 -17.35 -12.48 11.49
CA ILE A 188 -16.47 -13.60 11.07
C ILE A 188 -15.49 -13.25 9.93
N ILE A 189 -15.76 -12.19 9.15
CA ILE A 189 -14.93 -11.81 7.98
C ILE A 189 -13.55 -11.26 8.40
N GLU A 190 -13.43 -10.69 9.61
CA GLU A 190 -12.18 -10.07 10.08
C GLU A 190 -11.11 -11.05 10.54
N GLU A 191 -11.43 -12.34 10.76
CA GLU A 191 -10.55 -13.24 11.51
C GLU A 191 -9.35 -13.75 10.70
N ASN A 192 -9.45 -13.80 9.37
CA ASN A 192 -8.51 -14.54 8.50
C ASN A 192 -7.88 -13.69 7.39
N ILE A 193 -7.35 -12.49 7.70
CA ILE A 193 -6.46 -11.80 6.75
C ILE A 193 -5.18 -12.62 6.61
N ILE A 194 -5.19 -13.55 5.65
CA ILE A 194 -4.02 -14.33 5.28
C ILE A 194 -3.13 -13.40 4.47
N GLN A 195 -2.12 -12.90 5.14
CA GLN A 195 -0.91 -12.56 4.43
C GLN A 195 -0.43 -13.81 3.69
N ALA A 196 -0.08 -13.69 2.41
CA ALA A 196 0.47 -14.79 1.61
C ALA A 196 1.77 -15.42 2.21
N ASP A 197 2.28 -14.92 3.34
CA ASP A 197 3.61 -15.21 3.90
C ASP A 197 3.69 -15.02 5.43
N SER A 198 2.80 -15.58 6.27
CA SER A 198 3.19 -15.68 7.71
C SER A 198 2.36 -16.57 8.64
N ARG A 199 1.14 -17.00 8.31
CA ARG A 199 0.28 -17.70 9.29
C ARG A 199 -0.28 -19.01 8.75
N THR A 200 0.60 -20.00 8.59
CA THR A 200 0.21 -21.38 8.26
C THR A 200 -0.64 -22.03 9.36
N ASP A 201 -0.61 -21.49 10.58
CA ASP A 201 -1.45 -21.88 11.70
C ASP A 201 -2.93 -21.48 11.52
N LEU A 202 -3.23 -20.54 10.62
CA LEU A 202 -4.59 -20.14 10.26
C LEU A 202 -5.10 -20.88 9.01
N ILE A 203 -4.28 -21.73 8.39
CA ILE A 203 -4.69 -22.56 7.26
C ILE A 203 -5.40 -23.80 7.82
N ASP A 204 -6.67 -23.97 7.48
CA ASP A 204 -7.37 -25.23 7.78
C ASP A 204 -6.95 -26.27 6.74
N PHE A 205 -6.04 -27.17 7.13
CA PHE A 205 -5.56 -28.26 6.28
C PHE A 205 -6.63 -29.34 6.01
N LYS A 206 -7.86 -29.18 6.52
CA LYS A 206 -8.98 -30.09 6.26
C LYS A 206 -9.75 -29.77 4.99
N GLU A 207 -9.59 -28.58 4.43
CA GLU A 207 -10.24 -28.19 3.17
C GLU A 207 -9.35 -28.49 1.97
N ASP A 208 -9.96 -29.00 0.88
CA ASP A 208 -9.25 -29.29 -0.37
C ASP A 208 -8.84 -28.00 -1.12
N PHE A 209 -9.46 -26.85 -0.79
CA PHE A 209 -9.24 -25.56 -1.43
C PHE A 209 -9.29 -24.41 -0.42
N MET A 210 -8.52 -23.35 -0.68
CA MET A 210 -8.63 -22.09 0.06
C MET A 210 -9.35 -21.04 -0.78
N MET A 211 -10.42 -20.44 -0.25
CA MET A 211 -11.04 -19.27 -0.87
C MET A 211 -10.27 -18.01 -0.50
N LEU A 212 -9.65 -17.37 -1.48
CA LEU A 212 -8.93 -16.11 -1.32
C LEU A 212 -9.68 -14.98 -2.05
N VAL A 213 -9.92 -13.88 -1.35
CA VAL A 213 -10.61 -12.69 -1.87
C VAL A 213 -9.78 -11.43 -1.62
N ASP A 214 -10.20 -10.32 -2.23
CA ASP A 214 -9.54 -9.02 -2.03
C ASP A 214 -9.62 -8.60 -0.55
N ALA A 215 -8.47 -8.32 0.07
CA ALA A 215 -8.38 -7.88 1.46
C ALA A 215 -9.10 -6.54 1.73
N GLY A 216 -9.34 -5.74 0.69
CA GLY A 216 -10.13 -4.52 0.78
C GLY A 216 -11.58 -4.74 1.26
N LEU A 217 -12.09 -5.98 1.22
CA LEU A 217 -13.41 -6.35 1.76
C LEU A 217 -13.47 -6.27 3.29
N ALA A 218 -12.36 -6.48 4.00
CA ALA A 218 -12.29 -6.29 5.45
C ALA A 218 -12.05 -4.80 5.78
N PHE A 219 -10.86 -4.32 5.43
CA PHE A 219 -10.54 -2.90 5.42
C PHE A 219 -9.43 -2.61 4.41
N ASN A 220 -9.49 -1.42 3.82
CA ASN A 220 -8.68 -1.06 2.67
C ASN A 220 -7.26 -0.62 3.07
N SER A 221 -6.55 -1.37 3.91
CA SER A 221 -5.13 -1.12 4.20
C SER A 221 -4.38 -2.41 4.58
N PRO A 222 -3.16 -2.66 4.08
CA PRO A 222 -2.43 -3.90 4.33
C PRO A 222 -1.64 -3.88 5.65
N TYR A 223 -2.08 -3.13 6.67
CA TYR A 223 -1.47 -3.11 8.02
C TYR A 223 -1.16 -4.50 8.60
N PRO A 224 -2.04 -5.52 8.47
CA PRO A 224 -1.77 -6.86 8.98
C PRO A 224 -0.45 -7.47 8.48
N THR A 225 -0.04 -7.12 7.26
CA THR A 225 1.20 -7.62 6.66
C THR A 225 2.46 -7.02 7.27
N VAL A 226 2.43 -5.77 7.72
CA VAL A 226 3.64 -5.09 8.24
C VAL A 226 3.70 -5.10 9.77
N LEU A 227 2.55 -5.24 10.43
CA LEU A 227 2.46 -5.29 11.89
C LEU A 227 2.72 -6.67 12.51
N HIS A 228 3.11 -7.66 11.71
CA HIS A 228 3.50 -8.96 12.25
C HIS A 228 4.68 -8.79 13.24
N PRO A 229 4.61 -9.34 14.47
CA PRO A 229 5.60 -9.07 15.53
C PRO A 229 7.06 -9.34 15.11
N SER A 230 7.31 -10.37 14.30
CA SER A 230 8.65 -10.69 13.82
C SER A 230 9.27 -9.65 12.87
N ARG A 231 8.46 -8.77 12.26
CA ARG A 231 8.96 -7.75 11.31
C ARG A 231 9.54 -6.53 12.02
N LYS A 232 9.13 -6.28 13.27
CA LYS A 232 9.65 -5.19 14.13
C LYS A 232 9.74 -3.86 13.36
N VAL A 233 8.67 -3.48 12.66
CA VAL A 233 8.61 -2.23 11.88
C VAL A 233 8.57 -1.05 12.84
N ASP A 234 9.43 -0.05 12.63
CA ASP A 234 9.52 1.14 13.48
C ASP A 234 8.76 2.34 12.88
N VAL A 235 8.75 2.44 11.54
CA VAL A 235 8.08 3.52 10.80
C VAL A 235 7.24 2.94 9.67
N ILE A 236 5.99 3.36 9.58
CA ILE A 236 5.05 2.99 8.51
C ILE A 236 4.67 4.26 7.74
N LEU A 237 5.07 4.33 6.47
CA LEU A 237 4.58 5.31 5.51
C LEU A 237 3.31 4.74 4.87
N SER A 238 2.15 5.18 5.35
CA SER A 238 0.84 4.67 4.93
C SER A 238 0.22 5.60 3.91
N PHE A 239 -0.15 5.08 2.74
CA PHE A 239 -0.80 5.82 1.68
C PHE A 239 -2.24 5.32 1.48
N ASP A 240 -3.20 6.17 1.82
CA ASP A 240 -4.64 5.89 1.66
C ASP A 240 -5.21 6.52 0.37
N PHE A 241 -5.45 5.64 -0.60
CA PHE A 241 -6.10 5.89 -1.89
C PHE A 241 -7.58 5.47 -1.89
N SER A 242 -8.20 5.29 -0.72
CA SER A 242 -9.62 4.97 -0.61
C SER A 242 -10.48 6.01 -1.30
N TYR A 243 -11.53 5.53 -1.95
CA TYR A 243 -12.55 6.40 -2.51
C TYR A 243 -13.35 7.06 -1.38
N ARG A 244 -13.63 8.35 -1.53
CA ARG A 244 -14.54 9.13 -0.69
C ARG A 244 -15.52 9.84 -1.62
N GLY A 245 -16.58 10.45 -1.11
CA GLY A 245 -17.50 11.27 -1.90
C GLY A 245 -16.95 12.66 -2.23
N SER A 246 -16.02 13.18 -1.41
CA SER A 246 -15.32 14.44 -1.65
C SER A 246 -14.03 14.54 -0.84
N ASP A 247 -13.22 15.55 -1.14
CA ASP A 247 -12.02 15.89 -0.36
C ASP A 247 -12.35 16.32 1.10
N SER A 248 -13.59 16.74 1.36
CA SER A 248 -14.08 17.18 2.68
C SER A 248 -14.72 16.06 3.51
N GLU A 249 -14.83 14.84 2.97
CA GLU A 249 -15.31 13.68 3.72
C GLU A 249 -14.21 13.10 4.62
N TRP A 250 -14.62 12.55 5.77
CA TRP A 250 -13.73 11.97 6.79
C TRP A 250 -12.76 10.92 6.20
N PRO A 251 -11.44 11.15 6.24
CA PRO A 251 -10.47 10.31 5.54
C PRO A 251 -9.91 9.15 6.38
N PHE A 252 -10.33 8.97 7.64
CA PHE A 252 -9.70 8.01 8.55
C PHE A 252 -10.43 6.68 8.70
N ARG A 253 -11.53 6.44 7.96
CA ARG A 253 -12.35 5.22 8.10
C ARG A 253 -11.53 3.92 8.05
N GLN A 254 -10.55 3.84 7.16
CA GLN A 254 -9.72 2.64 7.02
C GLN A 254 -8.66 2.53 8.09
N LEU A 255 -8.15 3.66 8.59
CA LEU A 255 -7.20 3.71 9.68
C LEU A 255 -7.86 3.35 11.03
N GLU A 256 -9.11 3.78 11.24
CA GLU A 256 -9.95 3.38 12.38
C GLU A 256 -10.13 1.86 12.43
N LYS A 257 -10.49 1.24 11.30
CA LYS A 257 -10.61 -0.22 11.20
C LYS A 257 -9.27 -0.92 11.45
N ALA A 258 -8.16 -0.36 10.99
CA ALA A 258 -6.83 -0.91 11.23
C ALA A 258 -6.44 -0.84 12.73
N GLU A 259 -6.76 0.27 13.41
CA GLU A 259 -6.56 0.40 14.86
C GLU A 259 -7.41 -0.62 15.62
N GLU A 260 -8.70 -0.74 15.28
CA GLU A 260 -9.60 -1.72 15.88
C GLU A 260 -9.07 -3.16 15.69
N TRP A 261 -8.67 -3.51 14.47
CA TRP A 261 -8.08 -4.81 14.14
C TRP A 261 -6.83 -5.11 14.96
N ALA A 262 -5.93 -4.12 15.12
CA ALA A 262 -4.69 -4.28 15.87
C ALA A 262 -4.95 -4.44 17.37
N ARG A 263 -5.85 -3.61 17.93
CA ARG A 263 -6.23 -3.65 19.35
C ARG A 263 -6.91 -4.97 19.72
N LYS A 264 -7.83 -5.48 18.89
CA LYS A 264 -8.47 -6.80 19.08
C LYS A 264 -7.45 -7.94 19.18
N ARG A 265 -6.26 -7.77 18.59
CA ARG A 265 -5.18 -8.77 18.52
C ARG A 265 -4.00 -8.49 19.43
N CYS A 266 -4.10 -7.48 20.31
CA CYS A 266 -3.01 -7.05 21.17
C CYS A 266 -1.72 -6.70 20.40
N ILE A 267 -1.85 -6.23 19.16
CA ILE A 267 -0.74 -5.79 18.33
C ILE A 267 -0.51 -4.30 18.62
N PRO A 268 0.74 -3.87 18.91
CA PRO A 268 1.03 -2.47 19.17
C PRO A 268 0.65 -1.55 18.01
N PHE A 269 -0.13 -0.51 18.30
CA PHE A 269 -0.61 0.47 17.35
C PHE A 269 -0.79 1.81 18.06
N PRO A 270 -0.32 2.95 17.51
CA PRO A 270 -0.39 4.23 18.20
C PRO A 270 -1.83 4.72 18.34
N LYS A 271 -2.16 5.32 19.49
CA LYS A 271 -3.45 6.01 19.66
C LYS A 271 -3.63 7.12 18.64
N LEU A 272 -4.74 7.09 17.90
CA LEU A 272 -5.00 8.02 16.82
C LEU A 272 -5.51 9.41 17.26
N LYS A 273 -6.11 9.54 18.45
CA LYS A 273 -6.69 10.80 18.97
C LYS A 273 -7.59 11.52 17.94
N LEU A 274 -8.44 10.75 17.25
CA LEU A 274 -9.23 11.22 16.11
C LEU A 274 -10.24 12.31 16.48
N ASP A 275 -10.75 12.34 17.70
CA ASP A 275 -11.66 13.40 18.17
C ASP A 275 -11.01 14.78 18.06
N THR A 276 -9.73 14.89 18.44
CA THR A 276 -8.97 16.14 18.30
C THR A 276 -8.80 16.55 16.83
N ILE A 277 -8.61 15.58 15.93
CA ILE A 277 -8.51 15.86 14.48
C ILE A 277 -9.87 16.31 13.96
N LYS A 278 -10.95 15.62 14.33
CA LYS A 278 -12.32 15.95 13.95
C LYS A 278 -12.73 17.35 14.40
N GLU A 279 -12.30 17.77 15.59
CA GLU A 279 -12.50 19.13 16.09
C GLU A 279 -11.68 20.18 15.33
N LYS A 280 -10.39 19.91 15.08
CA LYS A 280 -9.49 20.83 14.37
C LYS A 280 -9.84 20.98 12.89
N CYS A 281 -10.30 19.91 12.25
CA CYS A 281 -10.63 19.85 10.84
C CYS A 281 -12.14 20.00 10.57
N LYS A 282 -12.90 20.62 11.49
CA LYS A 282 -14.32 20.95 11.28
C LYS A 282 -14.50 21.65 9.93
N GLY A 283 -15.51 21.21 9.17
CA GLY A 283 -15.76 21.71 7.81
C GLY A 283 -14.93 21.04 6.71
N GLY A 284 -14.22 19.95 7.01
CA GLY A 284 -13.51 19.15 6.00
C GLY A 284 -12.14 19.70 5.60
N ASN A 285 -11.55 20.58 6.41
CA ASN A 285 -10.21 21.14 6.19
C ASN A 285 -9.12 20.19 6.73
N TYR A 286 -9.00 19.04 6.10
CA TYR A 286 -7.99 18.03 6.42
C TYR A 286 -6.61 18.40 5.87
N GLU A 287 -5.54 17.87 6.44
CA GLU A 287 -4.16 17.94 5.94
C GLU A 287 -3.83 16.76 5.02
N GLU A 288 -2.77 16.87 4.21
CA GLU A 288 -2.31 15.80 3.32
C GLU A 288 -1.65 14.64 4.08
N VAL A 289 -1.10 14.90 5.27
CA VAL A 289 -0.38 13.92 6.08
C VAL A 289 -0.63 14.11 7.57
N TYR A 290 -0.73 13.00 8.29
CA TYR A 290 -0.87 12.93 9.73
C TYR A 290 0.18 12.00 10.33
N VAL A 291 0.75 12.37 11.47
CA VAL A 291 1.72 11.56 12.18
C VAL A 291 1.12 11.07 13.49
N PHE A 292 1.08 9.76 13.66
CA PHE A 292 0.61 9.09 14.87
C PHE A 292 1.78 8.35 15.51
N LYS A 293 2.00 8.60 16.80
CA LYS A 293 3.11 8.02 17.53
C LYS A 293 2.75 7.81 19.00
N GLU A 294 3.14 6.67 19.52
CA GLU A 294 3.06 6.27 20.93
C GLU A 294 4.31 5.45 21.26
N ASP A 295 4.63 5.32 22.54
CA ASP A 295 5.74 4.46 22.98
C ASP A 295 5.40 2.98 22.71
N ASN A 296 6.42 2.19 22.37
CA ASN A 296 6.29 0.75 22.05
C ASN A 296 5.37 0.41 20.85
N SER A 297 4.99 1.39 20.03
CA SER A 297 4.29 1.19 18.76
C SER A 297 5.13 1.73 17.59
N PRO A 298 4.88 1.29 16.35
CA PRO A 298 5.43 1.96 15.18
C PRO A 298 4.95 3.42 15.11
N ILE A 299 5.78 4.28 14.53
CA ILE A 299 5.39 5.63 14.10
C ILE A 299 4.66 5.50 12.77
N ILE A 300 3.44 6.00 12.68
CA ILE A 300 2.65 5.97 11.44
C ILE A 300 2.67 7.38 10.83
N VAL A 301 3.19 7.49 9.61
CA VAL A 301 3.07 8.67 8.76
C VAL A 301 2.00 8.36 7.71
N HIS A 302 0.80 8.86 7.94
CA HIS A 302 -0.40 8.53 7.16
C HIS A 302 -0.72 9.65 6.18
N PHE A 303 -0.46 9.38 4.90
CA PHE A 303 -0.85 10.19 3.77
C PHE A 303 -2.29 9.88 3.36
N VAL A 304 -3.10 10.92 3.28
CA VAL A 304 -4.45 10.85 2.74
C VAL A 304 -4.48 11.55 1.39
N MET A 305 -5.16 10.94 0.42
CA MET A 305 -5.29 11.52 -0.91
C MET A 305 -6.22 12.75 -0.87
N ILE A 306 -5.65 13.94 -0.65
CA ILE A 306 -6.33 15.24 -0.51
C ILE A 306 -5.60 16.30 -1.33
N ASN A 307 -6.37 17.15 -1.99
CA ASN A 307 -5.84 18.24 -2.81
C ASN A 307 -5.98 19.56 -2.06
N LYS A 308 -4.95 19.96 -1.29
CA LYS A 308 -4.97 21.18 -0.46
C LYS A 308 -3.82 22.13 -0.77
N SER A 309 -2.57 21.75 -0.49
CA SER A 309 -1.40 22.57 -0.85
C SER A 309 -1.24 22.65 -2.37
N PHE A 310 -1.50 21.54 -3.07
CA PHE A 310 -1.36 21.44 -4.52
C PHE A 310 -2.29 22.39 -5.28
N ARG A 311 -3.54 22.60 -4.80
CA ARG A 311 -4.47 23.61 -5.36
C ARG A 311 -3.88 25.02 -5.35
N LYS A 312 -3.00 25.33 -4.41
CA LYS A 312 -2.42 26.67 -4.22
C LYS A 312 -1.28 27.00 -5.19
N LEU A 313 -0.88 26.06 -6.05
CA LEU A 313 0.13 26.31 -7.08
C LEU A 313 -0.33 27.29 -8.18
N GLY A 314 -1.62 27.66 -8.20
CA GLY A 314 -2.07 28.96 -8.73
C GLY A 314 -2.26 29.07 -10.24
N ASP A 315 -2.28 27.96 -10.99
CA ASP A 315 -2.44 27.97 -12.45
C ASP A 315 -3.84 27.54 -12.93
N GLY A 316 -4.80 27.32 -12.01
CA GLY A 316 -6.15 26.82 -12.28
C GLY A 316 -6.24 25.35 -12.70
N LYS A 317 -5.13 24.71 -13.09
CA LYS A 317 -5.09 23.29 -13.50
C LYS A 317 -5.03 22.33 -12.32
N HIS A 318 -4.53 22.80 -11.19
CA HIS A 318 -4.37 22.04 -9.96
C HIS A 318 -5.60 22.05 -9.04
N ASP A 319 -6.62 22.87 -9.35
CA ASP A 319 -7.87 22.89 -8.59
C ASP A 319 -8.87 21.86 -9.15
N PHE A 320 -8.97 20.71 -8.48
CA PHE A 320 -9.92 19.65 -8.83
C PHE A 320 -10.28 18.81 -7.60
N ASP A 321 -11.51 18.31 -7.60
CA ASP A 321 -11.94 17.29 -6.64
C ASP A 321 -11.50 15.90 -7.11
N ILE A 322 -10.75 15.20 -6.26
CA ILE A 322 -10.14 13.91 -6.59
C ILE A 322 -11.21 12.82 -6.73
N HIS A 323 -12.30 12.91 -5.99
CA HIS A 323 -13.26 11.82 -5.91
C HIS A 323 -14.39 11.91 -6.92
N SER A 324 -14.49 13.03 -7.64
CA SER A 324 -15.42 13.21 -8.75
C SER A 324 -15.12 12.32 -9.97
N ASN A 325 -13.83 12.08 -10.27
CA ASN A 325 -13.42 11.47 -11.54
C ASN A 325 -12.60 10.18 -11.38
N TYR A 326 -12.08 9.91 -10.18
CA TYR A 326 -11.22 8.76 -9.93
C TYR A 326 -11.97 7.70 -9.14
N HIS A 327 -13.00 7.07 -9.74
CA HIS A 327 -13.74 5.97 -9.11
C HIS A 327 -12.97 4.64 -9.14
N THR A 328 -13.21 3.78 -8.14
CA THR A 328 -12.46 2.51 -7.96
C THR A 328 -12.60 1.55 -9.14
N MET A 329 -13.78 1.46 -9.76
CA MET A 329 -14.05 0.55 -10.87
C MET A 329 -13.63 1.11 -12.24
N ARG A 330 -13.13 2.34 -12.29
CA ARG A 330 -12.74 2.99 -13.53
C ARG A 330 -11.37 2.45 -13.98
N LEU A 331 -11.37 1.74 -15.11
CA LEU A 331 -10.19 1.10 -15.70
C LEU A 331 -9.54 1.92 -16.83
N ASN A 332 -9.87 3.20 -16.98
CA ASN A 332 -9.22 4.06 -17.98
C ASN A 332 -9.17 5.50 -17.48
N TYR A 333 -8.03 6.15 -17.70
CA TYR A 333 -7.80 7.57 -17.38
C TYR A 333 -7.07 8.20 -18.55
N SER A 334 -7.44 9.42 -18.94
CA SER A 334 -6.69 10.19 -19.93
C SER A 334 -5.28 10.51 -19.42
N GLU A 335 -4.40 10.95 -20.32
CA GLU A 335 -3.06 11.43 -19.92
C GLU A 335 -3.14 12.61 -18.95
N GLU A 336 -4.10 13.51 -19.15
CA GLU A 336 -4.34 14.65 -18.25
C GLU A 336 -4.75 14.17 -16.85
N GLU A 337 -5.68 13.22 -16.75
CA GLU A 337 -6.12 12.65 -15.47
C GLU A 337 -4.98 11.88 -14.79
N TYR A 338 -4.20 11.10 -15.54
CA TYR A 338 -3.02 10.45 -15.01
C TYR A 338 -2.05 11.48 -14.41
N ASN A 339 -1.69 12.51 -15.18
CA ASN A 339 -0.74 13.53 -14.76
C ASN A 339 -1.24 14.33 -13.56
N LYS A 340 -2.53 14.68 -13.51
CA LYS A 340 -3.13 15.40 -12.38
C LYS A 340 -3.00 14.63 -11.06
N LEU A 341 -3.47 13.37 -11.03
CA LEU A 341 -3.40 12.55 -9.83
C LEU A 341 -1.95 12.21 -9.45
N ASN A 342 -1.11 11.91 -10.44
CA ASN A 342 0.28 11.56 -10.23
C ASN A 342 1.07 12.74 -9.62
N SER A 343 0.95 13.94 -10.21
CA SER A 343 1.61 15.15 -9.71
C SER A 343 1.09 15.56 -8.33
N LEU A 344 -0.21 15.43 -8.07
CA LEU A 344 -0.78 15.68 -6.74
C LEU A 344 -0.12 14.81 -5.67
N VAL A 345 -0.05 13.50 -5.89
CA VAL A 345 0.51 12.57 -4.89
C VAL A 345 2.01 12.79 -4.72
N GLN A 346 2.75 13.04 -5.81
CA GLN A 346 4.17 13.41 -5.71
C GLN A 346 4.35 14.69 -4.89
N HIS A 347 3.59 15.74 -5.18
CA HIS A 347 3.64 16.99 -4.45
C HIS A 347 3.36 16.78 -2.95
N ASN A 348 2.31 16.03 -2.60
CA ASN A 348 1.98 15.75 -1.20
C ASN A 348 3.13 15.06 -0.45
N VAL A 349 3.83 14.12 -1.10
CA VAL A 349 5.02 13.47 -0.52
C VAL A 349 6.19 14.44 -0.36
N LEU A 350 6.52 15.17 -1.43
CA LEU A 350 7.69 16.05 -1.47
C LEU A 350 7.55 17.22 -0.50
N GLU A 351 6.38 17.85 -0.40
CA GLU A 351 6.10 18.94 0.56
C GLU A 351 6.20 18.47 2.03
N ASN A 352 6.03 17.18 2.27
CA ASN A 352 6.05 16.59 3.61
C ASN A 352 7.30 15.74 3.88
N GLU A 353 8.34 15.84 3.04
CA GLU A 353 9.61 15.12 3.18
C GLU A 353 10.20 15.30 4.58
N LYS A 354 10.23 16.54 5.09
CA LYS A 354 10.77 16.85 6.42
C LYS A 354 10.07 16.05 7.52
N LYS A 355 8.73 15.94 7.48
CA LYS A 355 7.97 15.16 8.47
C LYS A 355 8.33 13.68 8.42
N ILE A 356 8.56 13.13 7.22
CA ILE A 356 9.01 11.75 7.06
C ILE A 356 10.40 11.56 7.70
N VAL A 357 11.36 12.43 7.36
CA VAL A 357 12.72 12.36 7.88
C VAL A 357 12.75 12.52 9.40
N ASP A 358 12.01 13.47 9.96
CA ASP A 358 11.90 13.68 11.41
C ASP A 358 11.37 12.41 12.12
N CYS A 359 10.39 11.72 11.53
CA CYS A 359 9.87 10.46 12.08
C CYS A 359 10.91 9.33 12.03
N ILE A 360 11.69 9.25 10.95
CA ILE A 360 12.76 8.24 10.81
C ILE A 360 13.87 8.50 11.84
N LEU A 361 14.26 9.76 12.03
CA LEU A 361 15.24 10.15 13.06
C LEU A 361 14.73 9.81 14.47
N GLU A 362 13.45 10.09 14.75
CA GLU A 362 12.84 9.72 16.03
C GLU A 362 12.82 8.20 16.24
N ALA A 363 12.52 7.41 15.21
CA ALA A 363 12.59 5.95 15.29
C ALA A 363 14.01 5.43 15.61
N ILE A 364 15.04 6.06 15.04
CA ILE A 364 16.44 5.73 15.38
C ILE A 364 16.71 6.06 16.85
N HIS A 365 16.28 7.21 17.34
CA HIS A 365 16.44 7.58 18.75
C HIS A 365 15.70 6.63 19.69
N ARG A 366 14.49 6.17 19.34
CA ARG A 366 13.76 5.14 20.11
C ARG A 366 14.56 3.84 20.19
N LYS A 367 15.15 3.40 19.07
CA LYS A 367 16.00 2.19 19.00
C LYS A 367 17.35 2.33 19.72
N GLN A 368 17.82 3.56 19.97
CA GLN A 368 19.03 3.80 20.76
C GLN A 368 18.79 3.64 22.26
N ASN A 369 17.59 4.00 22.71
CA ASN A 369 17.25 4.06 24.14
C ASN A 369 16.57 2.78 24.66
N ASN A 370 16.24 1.85 23.77
CA ASN A 370 15.74 0.49 24.05
C ASN A 370 16.85 -0.53 23.84
#